data_AF-B7GS09-F1
#
_entry.id   AF-B7GS09-F1
#
_cell.length_a   1.000
_cell.length_b   1.000
_cell.length_c   1.000
_cell.angle_alpha   90.00
_cell.angle_beta   90.00
_cell.angle_gamma   90.00
#
_symmetry.space_group_name_H-M   'P 1'
#
loop_
_entity.id
_entity.type
_entity.pdbx_description
1 polymer ?
#
loop_
_entity_poly.entity_id
_entity_poly.type
_entity_poly.pdbx_seq_one_letter_code
_entity_poly.pdbx_strand_id
1 'polypeptide(L)'
;MRDTILCLCDLTGVMARPWVEHGYQAVLVDPQHGCDHEDGAYLKLACTIEEAFDQISVLVRSGRLAFVAGFPPCTDMAVSGAQWFARKYEADHMFQAKAVSVAEQCRVIGEMSGVPYMVENPVSVLSRVFGKPSHTFDPCDYTAYEPLDNYTKKTCLWTGGGIPDAASQPGHEPAGS
;
A
#
# COMPACT_ATOMS: atom_id res chain seq x y z
N MET A 1 -4.46 10.87 21.29
CA MET A 1 -5.50 10.23 20.47
C MET A 1 -4.84 9.88 19.14
N ARG A 2 -5.15 8.71 18.58
CA ARG A 2 -4.73 8.38 17.21
C ARG A 2 -5.83 8.86 16.27
N ASP A 3 -5.52 9.85 15.44
CA ASP A 3 -6.49 10.61 14.64
C ASP A 3 -6.02 10.86 13.21
N THR A 4 -4.89 10.28 12.80
CA THR A 4 -4.29 10.47 11.48
C THR A 4 -3.98 9.14 10.82
N ILE A 5 -4.25 9.01 9.52
CA ILE A 5 -3.75 7.91 8.69
C ILE A 5 -2.65 8.40 7.74
N LEU A 6 -1.73 7.50 7.40
CA LEU A 6 -0.69 7.74 6.40
C LEU A 6 -0.88 6.79 5.22
N CYS A 7 -1.06 7.35 4.02
CA CYS A 7 -1.13 6.61 2.77
C CYS A 7 0.12 6.91 1.92
N LEU A 8 0.92 5.87 1.66
CA LEU A 8 2.15 5.94 0.88
C LEU A 8 1.88 5.44 -0.55
N CYS A 9 2.39 6.17 -1.54
CA CYS A 9 2.10 5.94 -2.97
C CYS A 9 0.60 6.04 -3.30
N ASP A 10 -0.13 6.95 -2.66
CA ASP A 10 -1.58 7.11 -2.86
C ASP A 10 -1.93 8.40 -3.59
N LEU A 11 -1.98 8.32 -4.92
CA LEU A 11 -2.42 9.41 -5.78
C LEU A 11 -3.90 9.78 -5.56
N THR A 12 -4.77 8.79 -5.30
CA THR A 12 -6.22 8.97 -5.44
C THR A 12 -6.92 9.36 -4.15
N GLY A 13 -6.39 8.92 -3.00
CA GLY A 13 -7.04 9.08 -1.70
C GLY A 13 -8.25 8.18 -1.47
N VAL A 14 -8.50 7.19 -2.34
CA VAL A 14 -9.65 6.27 -2.20
C VAL A 14 -9.60 5.51 -0.88
N MET A 15 -8.41 5.05 -0.48
CA MET A 15 -8.21 4.39 0.82
C MET A 15 -8.48 5.33 1.99
N ALA A 16 -8.11 6.61 1.84
CA ALA A 16 -8.22 7.60 2.90
C ALA A 16 -9.65 8.13 3.10
N ARG A 17 -10.46 8.17 2.05
CA ARG A 17 -11.83 8.68 2.07
C ARG A 17 -12.70 8.19 3.22
N PRO A 18 -12.88 6.88 3.44
CA PRO A 18 -13.72 6.41 4.53
C PRO A 18 -13.21 6.83 5.92
N TRP A 19 -11.90 7.04 6.10
CA TRP A 19 -11.34 7.51 7.37
C TRP A 19 -11.64 9.00 7.60
N VAL A 20 -11.47 9.81 6.56
CA VAL A 20 -11.77 11.24 6.60
C VAL A 20 -13.25 11.50 6.88
N GLU A 21 -14.14 10.72 6.25
CA GLU A 21 -15.59 10.77 6.52
C GLU A 21 -15.94 10.44 7.98
N HIS A 22 -15.08 9.71 8.69
CA HIS A 22 -15.20 9.38 10.10
C HIS A 22 -14.33 10.26 11.01
N GLY A 23 -13.84 11.40 10.52
CA GLY A 23 -13.18 12.44 11.30
C GLY A 23 -11.67 12.30 11.47
N TYR A 24 -11.02 11.36 10.77
CA TYR A 24 -9.56 11.26 10.75
C TYR A 24 -8.95 12.31 9.80
N GLN A 25 -7.70 12.67 10.07
CA GLN A 25 -6.83 13.34 9.12
C GLN A 25 -6.13 12.31 8.23
N ALA A 26 -5.79 12.68 7.01
CA ALA A 26 -5.07 11.81 6.08
C ALA A 26 -3.85 12.52 5.49
N VAL A 27 -2.68 11.88 5.58
CA VAL A 27 -1.46 12.31 4.90
C VAL A 27 -1.20 11.36 3.74
N LEU A 28 -1.18 11.88 2.51
CA LEU A 28 -0.97 11.13 1.28
C LEU A 28 0.38 11.54 0.68
N VAL A 29 1.22 10.56 0.37
CA VAL A 29 2.55 10.79 -0.23
C VAL A 29 2.57 10.15 -1.62
N ASP A 30 2.62 10.96 -2.67
CA ASP A 30 2.80 10.48 -4.04
C ASP A 30 3.41 11.58 -4.93
N PRO A 31 4.49 11.29 -5.69
CA PRO A 31 5.11 12.28 -6.57
C PRO A 31 4.18 12.80 -7.68
N GLN A 32 3.08 12.11 -7.98
CA GLN A 32 2.11 12.50 -9.00
C GLN A 32 1.06 13.51 -8.51
N HIS A 33 1.08 13.94 -7.24
CA HIS A 33 0.19 15.02 -6.76
C HIS A 33 0.49 16.39 -7.40
N GLY A 34 1.68 16.57 -7.98
CA GLY A 34 2.07 17.80 -8.70
C GLY A 34 2.58 18.92 -7.80
N CYS A 35 1.83 19.30 -6.76
CA CYS A 35 2.30 20.18 -5.68
C CYS A 35 1.70 19.80 -4.33
N ASP A 36 2.40 20.17 -3.26
CA ASP A 36 1.89 19.99 -1.90
C ASP A 36 0.61 20.80 -1.72
N HIS A 37 -0.44 20.16 -1.21
CA HIS A 37 -1.73 20.80 -1.04
C HIS A 37 -2.52 20.23 0.13
N GLU A 38 -3.10 21.14 0.92
CA GLU A 38 -4.09 20.82 1.95
C GLU A 38 -5.50 20.98 1.39
N ASP A 39 -6.33 19.95 1.53
CA ASP A 39 -7.73 19.93 1.11
C ASP A 39 -8.57 19.39 2.26
N GLY A 40 -9.09 20.29 3.10
CA GLY A 40 -9.84 19.92 4.30
C GLY A 40 -9.01 19.07 5.26
N ALA A 41 -9.36 17.79 5.40
CA ALA A 41 -8.67 16.83 6.26
C ALA A 41 -7.55 16.04 5.56
N TYR A 42 -7.26 16.37 4.29
CA TYR A 42 -6.16 15.77 3.52
C TYR A 42 -4.95 16.71 3.49
N LEU A 43 -3.77 16.16 3.76
CA LEU A 43 -2.48 16.73 3.37
C LEU A 43 -1.90 15.83 2.27
N LYS A 44 -1.73 16.38 1.06
CA LYS A 44 -1.12 15.69 -0.08
C LYS A 44 0.29 16.22 -0.28
N LEU A 45 1.27 15.32 -0.29
CA LEU A 45 2.69 15.62 -0.45
C LEU A 45 3.14 15.14 -1.82
N ALA A 46 3.49 16.07 -2.70
CA ALA A 46 3.86 15.83 -4.09
C ALA A 46 5.33 15.45 -4.23
N CYS A 47 5.72 14.38 -3.54
CA CYS A 47 7.09 13.93 -3.48
C CYS A 47 7.17 12.41 -3.27
N THR A 48 8.38 11.88 -3.43
CA THR A 48 8.68 10.48 -3.08
C THR A 48 8.67 10.28 -1.58
N ILE A 49 8.56 9.02 -1.14
CA ILE A 49 8.68 8.66 0.28
C ILE A 49 10.02 9.11 0.88
N GLU A 50 11.10 9.02 0.09
CA GLU A 50 12.45 9.44 0.48
C GLU A 50 12.50 10.94 0.77
N GLU A 51 11.89 11.77 -0.10
CA GLU A 51 11.80 13.22 0.09
C GLU A 51 10.87 13.60 1.25
N ALA A 52 9.81 12.83 1.49
CA ALA A 52 8.88 13.02 2.60
C ALA A 52 9.41 12.52 3.95
N PHE A 53 10.61 11.93 4.01
CA PHE A 53 11.07 11.16 5.17
C PHE A 53 11.07 11.94 6.49
N ASP A 54 11.46 13.22 6.46
CA ASP A 54 11.45 14.07 7.67
C ASP A 54 10.02 14.26 8.21
N GLN A 55 9.05 14.50 7.33
CA GLN A 55 7.65 14.71 7.69
C GLN A 55 7.01 13.39 8.18
N ILE A 56 7.28 12.28 7.49
CA ILE A 56 6.87 10.94 7.90
C ILE A 56 7.46 10.61 9.28
N SER A 57 8.74 10.92 9.51
CA SER A 57 9.41 10.67 10.79
C SER A 57 8.80 11.48 11.94
N VAL A 58 8.37 12.73 11.69
CA VAL A 58 7.62 13.51 12.68
C VAL A 58 6.26 12.86 12.96
N LEU A 59 5.54 12.43 11.92
CA LEU A 59 4.23 11.82 12.05
C LEU A 59 4.28 10.48 12.82
N VAL A 60 5.25 9.62 12.50
CA VAL A 60 5.51 8.35 13.21
C VAL A 60 5.77 8.60 14.71
N ARG A 61 6.58 9.61 15.05
CA ARG A 61 6.93 9.93 16.45
C ARG A 61 5.83 10.68 17.20
N SER A 62 4.83 11.22 16.51
CA SER A 62 3.78 12.03 17.12
C SER A 62 2.81 11.23 18.00
N GLY A 63 2.74 9.90 17.82
CA GLY A 63 1.74 9.04 18.47
C GLY A 63 0.30 9.25 17.95
N ARG A 64 0.12 10.04 16.88
CA ARG A 64 -1.19 10.35 16.26
C ARG A 64 -1.60 9.37 15.17
N LEU A 65 -0.67 8.58 14.63
CA LEU A 65 -1.00 7.59 13.60
C LEU A 65 -1.98 6.55 14.14
N ALA A 66 -3.02 6.29 13.36
CA ALA A 66 -4.00 5.23 13.57
C ALA A 66 -3.76 4.05 12.62
N PHE A 67 -3.26 4.33 11.41
CA PHE A 67 -3.08 3.34 10.36
C PHE A 67 -2.02 3.80 9.34
N VAL A 68 -1.35 2.84 8.69
CA VAL A 68 -0.48 3.08 7.53
C VAL A 68 -0.89 2.17 6.36
N ALA A 69 -1.10 2.75 5.18
CA ALA A 69 -1.35 2.02 3.93
C ALA A 69 -0.25 2.32 2.92
N GLY A 70 0.22 1.32 2.18
CA GLY A 70 1.17 1.51 1.08
C GLY A 70 0.70 0.86 -0.22
N PHE A 71 0.81 1.59 -1.33
CA PHE A 71 0.39 1.16 -2.67
C PHE A 71 1.53 1.28 -3.69
N PRO A 72 2.68 0.63 -3.47
CA PRO A 72 3.87 0.83 -4.29
C PRO A 72 3.62 0.49 -5.76
N PRO A 73 4.22 1.22 -6.73
CA PRO A 73 4.01 1.00 -8.15
C PRO A 73 4.29 -0.43 -8.60
N CYS A 74 3.32 -1.07 -9.25
CA CYS A 74 3.41 -2.50 -9.63
C CYS A 74 4.04 -2.75 -11.01
N THR A 75 4.29 -1.73 -11.84
CA THR A 75 4.70 -1.84 -13.25
C THR A 75 5.94 -2.71 -13.49
N ASP A 76 6.89 -2.69 -12.55
CA ASP A 76 8.16 -3.44 -12.63
C ASP A 76 8.18 -4.69 -11.72
N MET A 77 7.05 -4.96 -11.05
CA MET A 77 6.92 -6.04 -10.09
C MET A 77 5.85 -7.08 -10.49
N ALA A 78 4.75 -6.65 -11.10
CA ALA A 78 3.59 -7.50 -11.41
C ALA A 78 3.91 -8.57 -12.47
N VAL A 79 3.44 -9.80 -12.24
CA VAL A 79 3.70 -10.93 -13.14
C VAL A 79 3.04 -10.75 -14.51
N SER A 80 1.94 -9.99 -14.59
CA SER A 80 1.31 -9.61 -15.86
C SER A 80 2.23 -8.81 -16.79
N GLY A 81 3.26 -8.15 -16.26
CA GLY A 81 4.28 -7.43 -17.02
C GLY A 81 5.53 -8.25 -17.35
N ALA A 82 5.61 -9.53 -16.93
CA ALA A 82 6.84 -10.32 -16.96
C ALA A 82 7.47 -10.48 -18.35
N GLN A 83 6.64 -10.50 -19.41
CA GLN A 83 7.11 -10.56 -20.81
C GLN A 83 8.04 -9.39 -21.19
N TRP A 84 7.95 -8.26 -20.48
CA TRP A 84 8.78 -7.07 -20.72
C TRP A 84 10.04 -7.01 -19.84
N PHE A 85 10.19 -7.93 -18.88
CA PHE A 85 11.27 -7.84 -17.88
C PHE A 85 12.66 -7.97 -18.49
N ALA A 86 12.86 -8.83 -19.49
CA ALA A 86 14.18 -8.97 -20.15
C ALA A 86 14.62 -7.64 -20.80
N ARG A 87 13.73 -7.00 -21.54
CA ARG A 87 13.99 -5.68 -22.16
C ARG A 87 14.23 -4.59 -21.11
N LYS A 88 13.45 -4.57 -20.03
CA LYS A 88 13.63 -3.61 -18.93
C LYS A 88 14.97 -3.83 -18.22
N TYR A 89 15.34 -5.09 -17.99
CA TYR A 89 16.62 -5.46 -17.40
C TYR A 89 17.79 -4.99 -18.26
N GLU A 90 17.75 -5.20 -19.57
CA GLU A 90 18.78 -4.69 -20.48
C GLU A 90 18.91 -3.15 -20.45
N ALA A 91 17.80 -2.43 -20.27
CA ALA A 91 17.81 -0.98 -20.16
C ALA A 91 18.30 -0.47 -18.80
N ASP A 92 17.95 -1.16 -17.71
CA ASP A 92 18.37 -0.87 -16.35
C ASP A 92 18.38 -2.17 -15.54
N HIS A 93 19.58 -2.68 -15.25
CA HIS A 93 19.75 -3.93 -14.50
C HIS A 93 19.17 -3.86 -13.08
N MET A 94 18.92 -2.64 -12.56
CA MET A 94 18.39 -2.40 -11.22
C MET A 94 16.89 -2.09 -11.20
N PHE A 95 16.18 -2.11 -12.34
CA PHE A 95 14.79 -1.66 -12.44
C PHE A 95 13.87 -2.29 -11.36
N GLN A 96 13.96 -3.61 -11.20
CA GLN A 96 13.14 -4.34 -10.25
C GLN A 96 13.57 -4.11 -8.80
N ALA A 97 14.89 -3.98 -8.55
CA ALA A 97 15.40 -3.66 -7.22
C ALA A 97 14.95 -2.26 -6.77
N LYS A 98 14.93 -1.27 -7.69
CA LYS A 98 14.38 0.07 -7.44
C LYS A 98 12.89 0.02 -7.12
N ALA A 99 12.11 -0.74 -7.87
CA ALA A 99 10.68 -0.90 -7.61
C ALA A 99 10.40 -1.58 -6.26
N VAL A 100 11.15 -2.64 -5.94
CA VAL A 100 11.08 -3.34 -4.65
C VAL A 100 11.50 -2.42 -3.50
N SER A 101 12.50 -1.54 -3.69
CA SER A 101 12.92 -0.57 -2.67
C SER A 101 11.76 0.32 -2.21
N VAL A 102 10.91 0.80 -3.13
CA VAL A 102 9.73 1.61 -2.78
C VAL A 102 8.73 0.79 -1.96
N ALA A 103 8.50 -0.47 -2.33
CA ALA A 103 7.64 -1.36 -1.56
C ALA A 103 8.20 -1.62 -0.15
N GLU A 104 9.51 -1.84 -0.03
CA GLU A 104 10.20 -2.02 1.25
C GLU A 104 10.08 -0.77 2.12
N GLN A 105 10.17 0.43 1.55
CA GLN A 105 9.94 1.68 2.29
C GLN A 105 8.53 1.71 2.90
N CYS A 106 7.50 1.32 2.14
CA CYS A 106 6.13 1.19 2.66
C CYS A 106 6.05 0.21 3.84
N ARG A 107 6.67 -0.97 3.70
CA ARG A 107 6.68 -2.01 4.74
C ARG A 107 7.40 -1.53 6.00
N VAL A 108 8.60 -0.97 5.85
CA VAL A 108 9.44 -0.49 6.97
C VAL A 108 8.76 0.67 7.71
N ILE A 109 8.17 1.63 7.00
CA ILE A 109 7.41 2.72 7.64
C ILE A 109 6.21 2.16 8.41
N GLY A 110 5.48 1.22 7.80
CA GLY A 110 4.39 0.51 8.48
C GLY A 110 4.85 -0.16 9.78
N GLU A 111 5.95 -0.91 9.75
CA GLU A 111 6.53 -1.57 10.92
C GLU A 111 6.99 -0.57 11.99
N MET A 112 7.71 0.47 11.59
CA MET A 112 8.24 1.50 12.48
C MET A 112 7.15 2.36 13.11
N SER A 113 5.98 2.47 12.47
CA SER A 113 4.86 3.28 12.97
C SER A 113 4.25 2.72 14.27
N GLY A 114 4.41 1.42 14.54
CA GLY A 114 3.81 0.76 15.71
C GLY A 114 2.28 0.72 15.70
N VAL A 115 1.66 0.94 14.53
CA VAL A 115 0.20 0.88 14.32
C VAL A 115 -0.13 -0.22 13.29
N PRO A 116 -1.40 -0.64 13.18
CA PRO A 116 -1.81 -1.53 12.10
C PRO A 116 -1.41 -0.96 10.73
N TYR A 117 -0.88 -1.80 9.86
CA TYR A 117 -0.46 -1.38 8.52
C TYR A 117 -0.70 -2.44 7.47
N MET A 118 -0.75 -2.01 6.21
CA MET A 118 -0.78 -2.88 5.05
C MET A 118 0.07 -2.35 3.90
N VAL A 119 0.62 -3.27 3.10
CA VAL A 119 1.15 -3.00 1.76
C VAL A 119 0.34 -3.80 0.75
N GLU A 120 -0.21 -3.13 -0.25
CA GLU A 120 -1.01 -3.74 -1.32
C GLU A 120 -0.21 -3.82 -2.62
N ASN A 121 -0.30 -4.96 -3.29
CA ASN A 121 0.14 -5.07 -4.68
C ASN A 121 -0.60 -6.22 -5.37
N PRO A 122 -0.78 -6.19 -6.70
CA PRO A 122 -1.12 -7.39 -7.46
C PRO A 122 -0.12 -8.54 -7.26
N VAL A 123 -0.47 -9.73 -7.75
CA VAL A 123 0.46 -10.86 -7.81
C VAL A 123 1.75 -10.45 -8.52
N SER A 124 2.85 -10.44 -7.77
CA SER A 124 4.11 -9.81 -8.16
C SER A 124 5.32 -10.53 -7.57
N VAL A 125 6.52 -10.01 -7.88
CA VAL A 125 7.76 -10.49 -7.27
C VAL A 125 7.83 -10.27 -5.75
N LEU A 126 6.95 -9.45 -5.16
CA LEU A 126 6.93 -9.18 -3.73
C LEU A 126 6.73 -10.44 -2.89
N SER A 127 6.04 -11.47 -3.39
CA SER A 127 5.91 -12.74 -2.65
C SER A 127 7.24 -13.44 -2.39
N ARG A 128 8.29 -13.13 -3.17
CA ARG A 128 9.66 -13.62 -2.94
C ARG A 128 10.45 -12.76 -1.95
N VAL A 129 10.06 -11.49 -1.79
CA VAL A 129 10.75 -10.51 -0.94
C VAL A 129 10.10 -10.45 0.45
N PHE A 130 8.78 -10.29 0.50
CA PHE A 130 8.00 -10.16 1.74
C PHE A 130 7.46 -11.50 2.26
N GLY A 131 7.62 -12.58 1.48
CA GLY A 131 6.97 -13.86 1.75
C GLY A 131 5.51 -13.90 1.29
N LYS A 132 4.78 -14.93 1.71
CA LYS A 132 3.37 -15.13 1.33
C LYS A 132 2.53 -13.94 1.80
N PRO A 133 1.61 -13.40 0.98
CA PRO A 133 0.69 -12.36 1.42
C PRO A 133 -0.21 -12.87 2.56
N SER A 134 -0.53 -11.98 3.49
CA SER A 134 -1.42 -12.23 4.63
C SER A 134 -2.86 -12.41 4.16
N HIS A 135 -3.27 -11.69 3.12
CA HIS A 135 -4.61 -11.80 2.52
C HIS A 135 -4.52 -11.69 1.00
N THR A 136 -5.49 -12.28 0.30
CA THR A 136 -5.69 -12.06 -1.13
C THR A 136 -7.17 -11.88 -1.42
N PHE A 137 -7.50 -11.02 -2.36
CA PHE A 137 -8.88 -10.78 -2.79
C PHE A 137 -8.94 -10.44 -4.28
N ASP A 138 -10.11 -10.61 -4.86
CA ASP A 138 -10.48 -10.11 -6.18
C ASP A 138 -11.60 -9.05 -6.03
N PRO A 139 -11.65 -8.01 -6.87
CA PRO A 139 -12.73 -7.01 -6.82
C PRO A 139 -14.13 -7.65 -6.89
N CYS A 140 -14.29 -8.68 -7.72
CA CYS A 140 -15.54 -9.44 -7.83
C CYS A 140 -16.02 -10.11 -6.53
N ASP A 141 -15.15 -10.29 -5.53
CA ASP A 141 -15.54 -10.80 -4.21
C ASP A 141 -16.44 -9.79 -3.46
N TYR A 142 -16.39 -8.50 -3.84
CA TYR A 142 -17.09 -7.39 -3.20
C TYR A 142 -18.18 -6.75 -4.08
N THR A 143 -18.56 -7.38 -5.21
CA THR A 143 -19.60 -6.85 -6.11
C THR A 143 -20.94 -6.57 -5.41
N ALA A 144 -21.25 -7.28 -4.32
CA ALA A 144 -22.45 -7.03 -3.52
C ALA A 144 -22.44 -5.67 -2.80
N TYR A 145 -21.25 -5.11 -2.54
CA TYR A 145 -21.05 -3.82 -1.89
C TYR A 145 -20.75 -2.71 -2.89
N GLU A 146 -19.97 -3.00 -3.94
CA GLU A 146 -19.65 -2.11 -5.05
C GLU A 146 -19.95 -2.81 -6.38
N PRO A 147 -21.15 -2.62 -6.97
CA PRO A 147 -21.57 -3.34 -8.18
C PRO A 147 -20.65 -3.16 -9.39
N LEU A 148 -19.85 -2.09 -9.43
CA LEU A 148 -18.89 -1.85 -10.51
C LEU A 148 -17.60 -2.67 -10.38
N ASP A 149 -17.31 -3.21 -9.19
CA ASP A 149 -16.19 -4.10 -8.94
C ASP A 149 -16.54 -5.55 -9.33
N ASN A 150 -16.90 -5.79 -10.59
CA ASN A 150 -17.35 -7.09 -11.11
C ASN A 150 -16.30 -7.80 -12.00
N TYR A 151 -15.02 -7.52 -11.77
CA TYR A 151 -13.91 -8.03 -12.56
C TYR A 151 -12.88 -8.79 -11.70
N THR A 152 -12.11 -9.68 -12.33
CA THR A 152 -11.03 -10.42 -11.67
C THR A 152 -9.71 -9.65 -11.77
N LYS A 153 -9.08 -9.49 -10.61
CA LYS A 153 -7.76 -8.85 -10.46
C LYS A 153 -7.21 -9.27 -9.11
N LYS A 154 -6.62 -10.47 -9.08
CA LYS A 154 -6.08 -11.03 -7.84
C LYS A 154 -5.06 -10.08 -7.23
N THR A 155 -5.41 -9.59 -6.06
CA THR A 155 -4.69 -8.57 -5.31
C THR A 155 -4.20 -9.16 -4.00
N CYS A 156 -3.01 -8.76 -3.56
CA CYS A 156 -2.33 -9.28 -2.39
C CYS A 156 -2.13 -8.19 -1.34
N LEU A 157 -2.34 -8.53 -0.07
CA LEU A 157 -2.06 -7.66 1.07
C LEU A 157 -1.03 -8.32 1.97
N TRP A 158 0.01 -7.56 2.32
CA TRP A 158 0.95 -7.90 3.39
C TRP A 158 0.64 -6.98 4.58
N THR A 159 0.20 -7.56 5.69
CA THR A 159 -0.33 -6.81 6.83
C THR A 159 0.51 -7.03 8.09
N GLY A 160 0.55 -6.04 8.97
CA GLY A 160 1.16 -6.17 10.29
C GLY A 160 0.58 -5.21 11.31
N GLY A 161 1.25 -5.05 12.46
CA GLY A 161 0.79 -4.15 13.52
C GLY A 161 -0.50 -4.63 14.23
N GLY A 162 -0.72 -5.95 14.29
CA GLY A 162 -1.86 -6.56 14.98
C GLY A 162 -3.06 -6.91 14.08
N ILE A 163 -2.98 -6.66 12.78
CA ILE A 163 -3.95 -7.20 11.81
C ILE A 163 -3.76 -8.72 11.73
N PRO A 164 -4.80 -9.54 11.98
CA PRO A 164 -4.67 -10.99 11.88
C PRO A 164 -4.36 -11.41 10.44
N ASP A 165 -3.42 -12.34 10.29
CA ASP A 165 -3.18 -13.04 9.03
C ASP A 165 -4.37 -13.96 8.71
N ALA A 166 -4.78 -14.10 7.45
CA ALA A 166 -5.84 -15.03 7.06
C ALA A 166 -5.52 -16.47 7.51
N ALA A 167 -4.23 -16.85 7.50
CA ALA A 167 -3.79 -18.15 8.00
C ALA A 167 -3.93 -18.32 9.53
N SER A 168 -4.07 -17.22 10.27
CA SER A 168 -4.22 -17.20 11.72
C SER A 168 -5.68 -17.14 12.18
N GLN A 169 -6.64 -16.99 11.26
CA GLN A 169 -8.06 -16.95 11.59
C GLN A 169 -8.66 -18.37 11.63
N PRO A 170 -9.28 -18.80 12.75
CA PRO A 170 -9.96 -20.08 12.81
C PRO A 170 -11.15 -20.09 11.86
N GLY A 171 -11.12 -20.99 10.86
CA GLY A 171 -12.21 -21.19 9.89
C GLY A 171 -11.92 -20.78 8.45
N HIS A 172 -10.72 -20.27 8.13
CA HIS A 172 -10.34 -19.99 6.74
C HIS A 172 -9.86 -21.28 6.05
N GLU A 173 -10.77 -21.99 5.37
CA GLU A 173 -10.38 -22.99 4.38
C GLU A 173 -9.71 -22.26 3.20
N PRO A 174 -8.49 -22.65 2.79
CA PRO A 174 -7.85 -22.03 1.64
C PRO A 174 -8.70 -22.30 0.39
N ALA A 175 -9.15 -21.23 -0.27
CA ALA A 175 -9.75 -21.34 -1.60
C ALA A 175 -8.76 -22.04 -2.52
N GLY A 176 -9.23 -23.11 -3.16
CA GLY A 176 -8.42 -24.15 -3.81
C GLY A 176 -7.31 -23.64 -4.74
N SER A 177 -6.24 -24.44 -4.76
CA SER A 177 -5.07 -24.37 -5.65
C SER A 177 -5.42 -24.47 -7.13
#